data_AF-A0A7W4Z404-F1
#
_entry.id   AF-A0A7W4Z404-F1
#
_cell.length_a   1.000
_cell.length_b   1.000
_cell.length_c   1.000
_cell.angle_alpha   90.00
_cell.angle_beta   90.00
_cell.angle_gamma   90.00
#
_symmetry.space_group_name_H-M   'P 1'
#
loop_
_entity.id
_entity.type
_entity.pdbx_description
1 polymer ?
#
loop_
_entity_poly.entity_id
_entity_poly.type
_entity_poly.pdbx_seq_one_letter_code
_entity_poly.pdbx_strand_id
1 'polypeptide(L)'
;MRTHRRWRNGALAGATGLVLALAPGTAAAVFTAESATTAPQAMATAVLAPVTDGAAEYAAGGAATVTWSAPTVRADVAPAYSVERTVGATTTAVDAPVSAEDGSASLTDDLTVEADGGIAAATAVASGRFHACELADGRAYCWGSNSEGTVGDGTKTNRSEPTAVRDTGALAGRTVTAISVGDFFSCAIADDAAYCWGGNGSGQLGDGGSASSTVPVAVSLPGGTVSTITSGANHNCALVGGAVYCWGSNGYGQLSGTDLFRRIPGPVSSPGGPWTAVSAGSRHTCGIAGGVAYCWGDNGSKQLGNASVGASSSTPVPVNAGGVLTGRTVTAISAGGSHTCAIADDAAYCWGFNTYGQLGSGTAGADSAIPLAVDASGALAGKTITEFAAGVSHTCAIADGGVYCWGAHHNGRLGSGVTSNQPRPVAVDPGSALAGVTATSVGSGFDSSCAVGSGTTYCWGANATSQLGDGTTSDRSTPTPTGTDALSTLTCAAGWLLDSDAARCSPGATVPVSYRVVYTKAGWSSLASTIAADWNSP
;
A
#
# COMPACT_ATOMS: atom_id res chain seq x y z
N MET A 1 42.05 -63.03 -26.28
CA MET A 1 43.21 -62.10 -26.16
C MET A 1 42.93 -60.88 -27.02
N ARG A 2 42.97 -59.66 -26.43
CA ARG A 2 42.83 -58.28 -27.01
C ARG A 2 41.64 -58.03 -27.97
N THR A 3 40.73 -57.08 -27.68
CA THR A 3 40.86 -55.64 -28.02
C THR A 3 39.68 -54.83 -27.41
N HIS A 4 39.96 -53.78 -26.59
CA HIS A 4 39.74 -52.32 -26.79
C HIS A 4 38.29 -51.78 -26.95
N ARG A 5 37.73 -51.10 -25.91
CA ARG A 5 37.49 -49.62 -25.72
C ARG A 5 36.31 -49.06 -26.56
N ARG A 6 35.31 -48.26 -26.11
CA ARG A 6 35.20 -47.09 -25.19
C ARG A 6 33.70 -46.89 -24.74
N TRP A 7 33.38 -46.59 -23.46
CA TRP A 7 33.02 -45.29 -22.80
C TRP A 7 31.52 -44.95 -22.61
N ARG A 8 31.16 -44.85 -21.30
CA ARG A 8 30.33 -43.89 -20.53
C ARG A 8 28.81 -43.73 -20.72
N ASN A 9 28.14 -44.01 -19.58
CA ASN A 9 27.18 -43.23 -18.78
C ASN A 9 25.93 -42.58 -19.43
N GLY A 10 24.78 -42.88 -18.82
CA GLY A 10 23.63 -41.97 -18.74
C GLY A 10 22.29 -42.71 -18.85
N ALA A 11 21.77 -43.20 -17.73
CA ALA A 11 20.47 -43.88 -17.67
C ALA A 11 19.29 -42.91 -17.77
N LEU A 12 18.17 -43.48 -18.21
CA LEU A 12 16.90 -42.88 -18.61
C LEU A 12 16.06 -42.28 -17.46
N ALA A 13 15.11 -41.42 -17.86
CA ALA A 13 13.89 -40.98 -17.16
C ALA A 13 13.16 -42.15 -16.43
N GLY A 14 12.27 -41.96 -15.45
CA GLY A 14 11.54 -40.81 -14.94
C GLY A 14 10.31 -41.36 -14.18
N ALA A 15 9.84 -40.59 -13.20
CA ALA A 15 8.61 -40.74 -12.41
C ALA A 15 8.54 -41.68 -11.19
N THR A 16 7.78 -41.17 -10.22
CA THR A 16 7.15 -41.75 -9.01
C THR A 16 7.97 -41.91 -7.73
N GLY A 17 7.69 -40.99 -6.79
CA GLY A 17 7.44 -41.25 -5.37
C GLY A 17 8.57 -41.83 -4.54
N LEU A 18 9.20 -40.99 -3.73
CA LEU A 18 9.88 -41.45 -2.52
C LEU A 18 9.39 -40.65 -1.32
N VAL A 19 8.36 -41.19 -0.67
CA VAL A 19 8.12 -40.97 0.76
C VAL A 19 9.25 -41.70 1.49
N LEU A 20 10.03 -40.99 2.31
CA LEU A 20 10.77 -41.62 3.39
C LEU A 20 10.44 -40.95 4.73
N ALA A 21 9.69 -41.73 5.51
CA ALA A 21 9.52 -41.78 6.95
C ALA A 21 9.95 -40.55 7.78
N LEU A 22 8.91 -39.86 8.26
CA LEU A 22 8.86 -39.14 9.52
C LEU A 22 9.34 -40.05 10.66
N ALA A 23 10.31 -39.58 11.43
CA ALA A 23 10.61 -40.11 12.76
C ALA A 23 10.71 -38.93 13.74
N PRO A 24 10.13 -39.03 14.94
CA PRO A 24 10.16 -37.96 15.94
C PRO A 24 11.57 -37.83 16.53
N GLY A 25 12.01 -36.59 16.76
CA GLY A 25 13.26 -36.27 17.44
C GLY A 25 13.03 -35.18 18.48
N THR A 26 13.18 -35.52 19.75
CA THR A 26 13.22 -34.54 20.85
C THR A 26 14.58 -33.82 20.85
N ALA A 27 14.60 -32.50 20.73
CA ALA A 27 15.80 -31.73 21.06
C ALA A 27 16.00 -31.75 22.59
N ALA A 28 16.92 -32.59 23.07
CA ALA A 28 17.28 -32.63 24.49
C ALA A 28 18.30 -31.52 24.80
N ALA A 29 17.97 -30.63 25.74
CA ALA A 29 18.94 -29.73 26.34
C ALA A 29 19.88 -30.53 27.27
N VAL A 30 21.20 -30.45 27.04
CA VAL A 30 22.20 -31.01 27.97
C VAL A 30 22.71 -29.89 28.86
N PHE A 31 22.48 -30.01 30.17
CA PHE A 31 23.07 -29.11 31.16
C PHE A 31 24.54 -29.48 31.37
N THR A 32 25.47 -28.60 31.02
CA THR A 32 26.82 -28.63 31.58
C THR A 32 26.81 -27.86 32.88
N ALA A 33 26.74 -28.57 34.01
CA ALA A 33 26.90 -27.98 35.32
C ALA A 33 28.35 -27.46 35.47
N GLU A 34 28.56 -26.14 35.49
CA GLU A 34 29.74 -25.59 36.16
C GLU A 34 29.49 -25.72 37.66
N SER A 35 30.41 -26.41 38.34
CA SER A 35 30.36 -26.58 39.79
C SER A 35 30.43 -25.22 40.49
N ALA A 36 29.32 -24.73 41.02
CA ALA A 36 29.32 -23.57 41.92
C ALA A 36 29.68 -24.04 43.33
N THR A 37 30.95 -23.87 43.69
CA THR A 37 31.39 -23.88 45.07
C THR A 37 30.92 -22.59 45.75
N THR A 38 30.08 -22.74 46.78
CA THR A 38 29.85 -21.76 47.86
C THR A 38 29.46 -20.32 47.47
N ALA A 39 28.26 -20.10 46.91
CA ALA A 39 27.50 -18.83 47.01
C ALA A 39 26.02 -19.05 46.62
N PRO A 40 25.05 -18.26 47.13
CA PRO A 40 23.62 -18.47 46.89
C PRO A 40 23.17 -17.84 45.57
N GLN A 41 23.83 -18.14 44.44
CA GLN A 41 23.31 -17.94 43.09
C GLN A 41 24.02 -18.96 42.18
N ALA A 42 23.31 -20.02 41.77
CA ALA A 42 23.80 -20.90 40.72
C ALA A 42 23.28 -20.34 39.38
N MET A 43 24.17 -19.77 38.57
CA MET A 43 23.85 -19.45 37.18
C MET A 43 24.12 -20.68 36.31
N ALA A 44 23.13 -21.11 35.53
CA ALA A 44 23.31 -22.05 34.44
C ALA A 44 22.87 -21.36 33.15
N THR A 45 23.74 -21.38 32.13
CA THR A 45 23.45 -20.85 30.79
C THR A 45 23.27 -22.02 29.85
N ALA A 46 22.09 -22.21 29.28
CA ALA A 46 21.89 -23.09 28.14
C ALA A 46 21.98 -22.24 26.86
N VAL A 47 22.94 -22.54 25.99
CA VAL A 47 23.01 -21.95 24.64
C VAL A 47 22.43 -22.97 23.67
N LEU A 48 21.26 -22.67 23.12
CA LEU A 48 20.76 -23.40 21.95
C LEU A 48 21.61 -22.98 20.75
N ALA A 49 22.39 -23.92 20.21
CA ALA A 49 23.08 -23.70 18.94
C ALA A 49 22.04 -23.46 17.82
N PRO A 50 22.40 -22.73 16.75
CA PRO A 50 21.49 -22.51 15.63
C PRO A 50 20.98 -23.84 15.09
N VAL A 51 19.69 -23.92 14.78
CA VAL A 51 19.11 -25.03 14.02
C VAL A 51 19.73 -24.98 12.61
N THR A 52 20.85 -25.68 12.42
CA THR A 52 21.35 -26.01 11.09
C THR A 52 20.81 -27.40 10.76
N ASP A 53 19.72 -27.41 9.97
CA ASP A 53 18.91 -28.57 9.59
C ASP A 53 18.23 -29.32 10.75
N GLY A 54 16.94 -29.03 10.94
CA GLY A 54 16.06 -29.77 11.84
C GLY A 54 14.65 -29.23 11.75
N ALA A 55 13.68 -30.08 11.46
CA ALA A 55 12.26 -29.73 11.45
C ALA A 55 11.76 -29.56 12.90
N ALA A 56 11.12 -28.43 13.20
CA ALA A 56 10.36 -28.23 14.42
C ALA A 56 8.97 -28.91 14.29
N GLU A 57 8.48 -29.54 15.35
CA GLU A 57 7.08 -29.98 15.43
C GLU A 57 6.19 -28.76 15.73
N TYR A 58 5.36 -28.39 14.76
CA TYR A 58 4.30 -27.40 14.94
C TYR A 58 2.99 -28.15 15.24
N ALA A 59 2.35 -27.84 16.36
CA ALA A 59 0.93 -28.20 16.54
C ALA A 59 0.07 -27.32 15.63
N ALA A 60 -1.15 -27.76 15.30
CA ALA A 60 -2.09 -27.12 14.35
C ALA A 60 -2.59 -25.69 14.74
N GLY A 61 -1.87 -24.99 15.61
CA GLY A 61 -2.09 -23.60 16.02
C GLY A 61 -0.81 -22.88 16.43
N GLY A 62 0.36 -23.21 15.87
CA GLY A 62 1.58 -22.39 16.00
C GLY A 62 2.31 -22.41 17.35
N ALA A 63 1.89 -23.21 18.33
CA ALA A 63 2.58 -23.34 19.62
C ALA A 63 3.87 -24.17 19.54
N ALA A 64 4.90 -23.76 20.28
CA ALA A 64 6.13 -24.52 20.51
C ALA A 64 6.26 -24.91 21.99
N THR A 65 6.56 -26.18 22.25
CA THR A 65 6.81 -26.68 23.61
C THR A 65 8.31 -26.80 23.85
N VAL A 66 8.81 -26.06 24.84
CA VAL A 66 10.20 -26.11 25.31
C VAL A 66 10.25 -26.97 26.57
N THR A 67 11.07 -28.02 26.57
CA THR A 67 11.24 -28.94 27.71
C THR A 67 12.67 -28.89 28.24
N TRP A 68 12.83 -28.95 29.56
CA TRP A 68 14.13 -29.06 30.21
C TRP A 68 14.04 -29.96 31.45
N SER A 69 15.16 -30.60 31.79
CA SER A 69 15.26 -31.38 33.04
C SER A 69 15.14 -30.43 34.23
N ALA A 70 14.22 -30.73 35.15
CA ALA A 70 14.15 -29.98 36.40
C ALA A 70 15.39 -30.33 37.25
N PRO A 71 16.06 -29.35 37.88
CA PRO A 71 17.13 -29.64 38.83
C PRO A 71 16.57 -30.48 39.99
N THR A 72 17.36 -31.42 40.49
CA THR A 72 16.96 -32.24 41.64
C THR A 72 16.87 -31.37 42.90
N VAL A 73 15.64 -31.04 43.33
CA VAL A 73 15.36 -30.28 44.56
C VAL A 73 14.76 -31.21 45.61
N ARG A 74 14.91 -30.89 46.90
CA ARG A 74 14.14 -31.57 47.96
C ARG A 74 12.65 -31.30 47.75
N ALA A 75 11.81 -32.26 48.14
CA ALA A 75 10.36 -32.27 47.91
C ALA A 75 9.57 -31.13 48.60
N ASP A 76 10.24 -30.26 49.36
CA ASP A 76 9.64 -29.22 50.20
C ASP A 76 9.72 -27.80 49.62
N VAL A 77 10.42 -27.57 48.50
CA VAL A 77 10.51 -26.24 47.87
C VAL A 77 10.43 -26.31 46.35
N ALA A 78 9.37 -25.74 45.78
CA ALA A 78 9.24 -25.57 44.33
C ALA A 78 10.24 -24.49 43.83
N PRO A 79 11.06 -24.77 42.80
CA PRO A 79 11.91 -23.76 42.18
C PRO A 79 11.05 -22.71 41.45
N ALA A 80 11.46 -21.44 41.50
CA ALA A 80 10.88 -20.39 40.68
C ALA A 80 11.68 -20.25 39.38
N TYR A 81 11.00 -20.19 38.23
CA TYR A 81 11.62 -20.03 36.92
C TYR A 81 11.27 -18.66 36.34
N SER A 82 12.22 -18.05 35.63
CA SER A 82 11.97 -16.93 34.72
C SER A 82 12.51 -17.30 33.35
N VAL A 83 11.70 -17.10 32.32
CA VAL A 83 12.06 -17.42 30.94
C VAL A 83 12.12 -16.14 30.12
N GLU A 84 13.23 -15.93 29.43
CA GLU A 84 13.41 -14.89 28.43
C GLU A 84 13.39 -15.52 27.05
N ARG A 85 12.61 -14.95 26.13
CA ARG A 85 12.56 -15.33 24.72
C ARG A 85 13.26 -14.26 23.89
N THR A 86 14.11 -14.66 22.96
CA THR A 86 14.69 -13.77 21.95
C THR A 86 14.24 -14.19 20.56
N VAL A 87 13.61 -13.27 19.83
CA VAL A 87 13.18 -13.45 18.43
C VAL A 87 13.97 -12.45 17.59
N GLY A 88 14.89 -12.95 16.74
CA GLY A 88 15.80 -12.08 15.99
C GLY A 88 16.71 -11.29 16.93
N ALA A 89 16.50 -9.98 17.05
CA ALA A 89 17.28 -9.08 17.92
C ALA A 89 16.51 -8.60 19.18
N THR A 90 15.26 -9.03 19.36
CA THR A 90 14.38 -8.54 20.44
C THR A 90 14.21 -9.61 21.52
N THR A 91 14.46 -9.25 22.78
CA THR A 91 14.30 -10.13 23.96
C THR A 91 13.12 -9.69 24.82
N THR A 92 12.25 -10.62 25.19
CA THR A 92 11.04 -10.40 26.02
C THR A 92 10.93 -11.45 27.12
N ALA A 93 10.43 -11.07 28.30
CA ALA A 93 10.06 -12.04 29.33
C ALA A 93 8.79 -12.80 28.92
N VAL A 94 8.70 -14.09 29.23
CA VAL A 94 7.53 -14.94 28.92
C VAL A 94 6.81 -15.33 30.21
N ASP A 95 5.57 -14.87 30.34
CA ASP A 95 4.67 -15.19 31.45
C ASP A 95 3.78 -16.39 31.08
N ALA A 96 4.34 -17.59 31.07
CA ALA A 96 3.55 -18.81 30.86
C ALA A 96 3.81 -19.81 32.00
N PRO A 97 2.76 -20.55 32.42
CA PRO A 97 2.86 -21.44 33.57
C PRO A 97 3.80 -22.60 33.26
N VAL A 98 4.90 -22.69 34.01
CA VAL A 98 5.80 -23.84 33.95
C VAL A 98 5.11 -25.03 34.61
N SER A 99 4.75 -26.03 33.82
CA SER A 99 4.25 -27.32 34.34
C SER A 99 5.42 -28.24 34.68
N ALA A 100 5.39 -28.84 35.88
CA ALA A 100 6.36 -29.85 36.29
C ALA A 100 5.68 -31.23 36.27
N GLU A 101 6.03 -32.06 35.29
CA GLU A 101 5.61 -33.46 35.20
C GLU A 101 6.86 -34.36 35.18
N ASP A 102 6.84 -35.44 35.97
CA ASP A 102 7.83 -36.52 35.96
C ASP A 102 9.33 -36.10 36.06
N GLY A 103 9.62 -35.00 36.78
CA GLY A 103 10.99 -34.50 36.95
C GLY A 103 11.52 -33.69 35.76
N SER A 104 10.65 -33.34 34.82
CA SER A 104 10.88 -32.39 33.75
C SER A 104 10.02 -31.15 33.95
N ALA A 105 10.53 -29.99 33.51
CA ALA A 105 9.77 -28.75 33.46
C ALA A 105 9.56 -28.38 31.99
N SER A 106 8.37 -27.88 31.68
CA SER A 106 7.99 -27.51 30.32
C SER A 106 7.28 -26.17 30.28
N LEU A 107 7.44 -25.49 29.15
CA LEU A 107 6.75 -24.27 28.77
C LEU A 107 6.12 -24.53 27.40
N THR A 108 4.84 -24.19 27.26
CA THR A 108 4.23 -24.02 25.93
C THR A 108 4.20 -22.53 25.63
N ASP A 109 4.99 -22.12 24.64
CA ASP A 109 4.98 -20.75 24.12
C ASP A 109 4.17 -20.71 22.83
N ASP A 110 3.35 -19.69 22.68
CA ASP A 110 2.62 -19.45 21.46
C ASP A 110 3.54 -18.72 20.48
N LEU A 111 4.06 -19.45 19.49
CA LEU A 111 4.87 -18.91 18.39
C LEU A 111 4.02 -18.62 17.16
N THR A 112 2.69 -18.55 17.31
CA THR A 112 1.93 -17.79 16.34
C THR A 112 2.54 -16.40 16.29
N VAL A 113 3.27 -16.15 15.20
CA VAL A 113 3.18 -14.84 14.59
C VAL A 113 1.70 -14.78 14.23
N GLU A 114 0.89 -14.20 15.10
CA GLU A 114 -0.37 -13.65 14.63
C GLU A 114 0.05 -12.86 13.39
N ALA A 115 -0.52 -13.22 12.24
CA ALA A 115 -0.54 -12.28 11.14
C ALA A 115 -1.20 -11.05 11.75
N ASP A 116 -0.39 -10.10 12.23
CA ASP A 116 -0.84 -8.91 12.93
C ASP A 116 -1.79 -8.22 11.96
N GLY A 117 -3.08 -8.37 12.20
CA GLY A 117 -4.17 -7.92 11.34
C GLY A 117 -4.32 -8.74 10.07
N GLY A 118 -5.50 -9.34 9.86
CA GLY A 118 -5.99 -9.53 8.50
C GLY A 118 -5.85 -8.19 7.76
N ILE A 119 -5.30 -8.19 6.55
CA ILE A 119 -5.03 -6.94 5.84
C ILE A 119 -6.37 -6.19 5.72
N ALA A 120 -6.39 -4.93 6.18
CA ALA A 120 -7.65 -4.24 6.37
C ALA A 120 -8.23 -3.74 5.05
N ALA A 121 -9.55 -3.57 5.07
CA ALA A 121 -10.33 -3.03 3.97
C ALA A 121 -9.69 -1.80 3.34
N ALA A 122 -9.51 -1.86 2.01
CA ALA A 122 -9.11 -0.70 1.24
C ALA A 122 -10.18 0.39 1.38
N THR A 123 -9.74 1.63 1.59
CA THR A 123 -10.61 2.79 1.76
C THR A 123 -10.47 3.80 0.63
N ALA A 124 -9.37 3.75 -0.12
CA ALA A 124 -9.14 4.62 -1.28
C ALA A 124 -8.21 3.97 -2.29
N VAL A 125 -8.35 4.34 -3.56
CA VAL A 125 -7.46 3.91 -4.64
C VAL A 125 -7.09 5.09 -5.53
N ALA A 126 -5.84 5.10 -6.01
CA ALA A 126 -5.36 6.07 -6.97
C ALA A 126 -4.59 5.35 -8.09
N SER A 127 -4.85 5.75 -9.34
CA SER A 127 -4.27 5.12 -10.52
C SER A 127 -3.46 6.13 -11.32
N GLY A 128 -2.19 5.84 -11.52
CA GLY A 128 -1.30 6.62 -12.38
C GLY A 128 -1.24 6.08 -13.80
N ARG A 129 -0.11 6.32 -14.47
CA ARG A 129 0.09 5.85 -15.84
C ARG A 129 0.42 4.36 -15.94
N PHE A 130 1.31 3.89 -15.07
CA PHE A 130 1.88 2.55 -15.13
C PHE A 130 1.84 1.80 -13.80
N HIS A 131 1.28 2.42 -12.77
CA HIS A 131 1.16 1.88 -11.43
C HIS A 131 -0.08 2.44 -10.75
N ALA A 132 -0.52 1.76 -9.71
CA ALA A 132 -1.61 2.19 -8.86
C ALA A 132 -1.22 1.99 -7.40
N CYS A 133 -1.94 2.67 -6.52
CA CYS A 133 -1.80 2.52 -5.09
C CYS A 133 -3.18 2.48 -4.44
N GLU A 134 -3.26 1.80 -3.30
CA GLU A 134 -4.41 1.81 -2.41
C GLU A 134 -4.01 2.22 -0.99
N LEU A 135 -5.00 2.71 -0.24
CA LEU A 135 -4.90 3.01 1.18
C LEU A 135 -5.70 1.96 1.94
N ALA A 136 -5.04 1.30 2.89
CA ALA A 136 -5.63 0.29 3.77
C ALA A 136 -4.97 0.39 5.14
N ASP A 137 -5.76 0.37 6.21
CA ASP A 137 -5.29 0.45 7.62
C ASP A 137 -4.29 1.57 7.92
N GLY A 138 -4.47 2.76 7.33
CA GLY A 138 -3.52 3.84 7.53
C GLY A 138 -2.14 3.61 6.88
N ARG A 139 -2.03 2.65 5.97
CA ARG A 139 -0.82 2.34 5.18
C ARG A 139 -1.10 2.46 3.69
N ALA A 140 -0.07 2.79 2.93
CA ALA A 140 -0.14 2.80 1.47
C ALA A 140 0.44 1.51 0.90
N TYR A 141 -0.23 0.93 -0.09
CA TYR A 141 0.24 -0.21 -0.87
C TYR A 141 0.24 0.17 -2.34
N CYS A 142 1.32 -0.11 -3.06
CA CYS A 142 1.47 0.25 -4.46
C CYS A 142 1.92 -0.96 -5.31
N TRP A 143 1.56 -0.94 -6.58
CA TRP A 143 1.90 -2.00 -7.54
C TRP A 143 1.97 -1.47 -8.98
N GLY A 144 2.59 -2.25 -9.86
CA GLY A 144 2.82 -1.95 -11.28
C GLY A 144 4.28 -1.72 -11.60
N SER A 145 4.54 -0.83 -12.56
CA SER A 145 5.89 -0.42 -12.94
C SER A 145 6.62 0.23 -11.77
N ASN A 146 7.90 -0.11 -11.59
CA ASN A 146 8.74 0.40 -10.49
C ASN A 146 10.14 0.87 -10.94
N SER A 147 10.36 1.14 -12.23
CA SER A 147 11.71 1.51 -12.73
C SER A 147 12.28 2.79 -12.09
N GLU A 148 11.40 3.70 -11.65
CA GLU A 148 11.76 4.94 -10.96
C GLU A 148 11.62 4.85 -9.43
N GLY A 149 11.23 3.69 -8.88
CA GLY A 149 10.93 3.55 -7.46
C GLY A 149 9.51 3.97 -7.06
N THR A 150 8.57 4.02 -8.01
CA THR A 150 7.15 4.42 -7.85
C THR A 150 6.36 3.60 -6.85
N VAL A 151 6.78 2.37 -6.56
CA VAL A 151 6.16 1.53 -5.53
C VAL A 151 6.56 1.97 -4.13
N GLY A 152 7.76 2.53 -3.95
CA GLY A 152 8.21 3.04 -2.65
C GLY A 152 8.68 1.97 -1.66
N ASP A 153 8.91 0.74 -2.11
CA ASP A 153 9.33 -0.41 -1.29
C ASP A 153 10.86 -0.51 -1.09
N GLY A 154 11.60 0.54 -1.45
CA GLY A 154 13.07 0.55 -1.43
C GLY A 154 13.73 -0.11 -2.64
N THR A 155 12.96 -0.67 -3.58
CA THR A 155 13.49 -1.34 -4.77
C THR A 155 13.13 -0.61 -6.07
N LYS A 156 13.56 -1.16 -7.21
CA LYS A 156 13.14 -0.74 -8.56
C LYS A 156 12.51 -1.88 -9.36
N THR A 157 12.06 -2.91 -8.66
CA THR A 157 11.48 -4.11 -9.26
C THR A 157 9.97 -3.92 -9.38
N ASN A 158 9.42 -4.15 -10.57
CA ASN A 158 7.97 -4.09 -10.79
C ASN A 158 7.26 -5.03 -9.80
N ARG A 159 6.07 -4.62 -9.36
CA ARG A 159 5.23 -5.42 -8.47
C ARG A 159 3.93 -5.76 -9.19
N SER A 160 3.63 -7.04 -9.32
CA SER A 160 2.38 -7.48 -9.96
C SER A 160 1.20 -7.57 -9.00
N GLU A 161 1.45 -7.31 -7.73
CA GLU A 161 0.51 -7.41 -6.62
C GLU A 161 0.76 -6.22 -5.69
N PRO A 162 -0.26 -5.76 -4.93
CA PRO A 162 -0.10 -4.75 -3.89
C PRO A 162 1.11 -5.05 -3.00
N THR A 163 2.00 -4.07 -2.84
CA THR A 163 3.18 -4.18 -1.98
C THR A 163 3.22 -2.95 -1.09
N ALA A 164 3.44 -3.10 0.22
CA ALA A 164 3.46 -1.94 1.10
C ALA A 164 4.58 -0.98 0.70
N VAL A 165 4.22 0.29 0.73
CA VAL A 165 5.17 1.38 0.69
C VAL A 165 6.01 1.30 1.96
N ARG A 166 7.33 1.47 1.81
CA ARG A 166 8.24 1.35 2.95
C ARG A 166 7.92 2.43 3.99
N ASP A 167 7.45 1.99 5.14
CA ASP A 167 7.10 2.85 6.27
C ASP A 167 8.31 3.16 7.16
N THR A 168 9.45 2.50 6.96
CA THR A 168 10.69 2.86 7.65
C THR A 168 11.29 4.17 7.11
N GLY A 169 11.60 5.12 8.01
CA GLY A 169 12.14 6.42 7.66
C GLY A 169 11.10 7.54 7.75
N ALA A 170 10.84 8.24 6.63
CA ALA A 170 9.99 9.44 6.63
C ALA A 170 8.53 9.17 7.03
N LEU A 171 8.04 7.94 6.80
CA LEU A 171 6.70 7.50 7.21
C LEU A 171 6.67 6.73 8.54
N ALA A 172 7.81 6.60 9.25
CA ALA A 172 7.88 5.73 10.42
C ALA A 172 6.94 6.20 11.52
N GLY A 173 6.05 5.31 11.96
CA GLY A 173 5.06 5.55 12.99
C GLY A 173 3.94 6.53 12.61
N ARG A 174 3.74 6.81 11.32
CA ARG A 174 2.73 7.75 10.82
C ARG A 174 1.54 7.03 10.21
N THR A 175 0.39 7.66 10.25
CA THR A 175 -0.83 7.14 9.62
C THR A 175 -1.06 7.85 8.29
N VAL A 176 -1.04 7.09 7.20
CA VAL A 176 -1.41 7.57 5.86
C VAL A 176 -2.92 7.80 5.81
N THR A 177 -3.34 8.96 5.30
CA THR A 177 -4.76 9.33 5.19
C THR A 177 -5.19 9.66 3.77
N ALA A 178 -4.25 9.88 2.85
CA ALA A 178 -4.52 10.07 1.44
C ALA A 178 -3.34 9.62 0.58
N ILE A 179 -3.63 9.27 -0.67
CA ILE A 179 -2.64 8.88 -1.69
C ILE A 179 -2.92 9.62 -2.99
N SER A 180 -1.88 9.88 -3.78
CA SER A 180 -1.99 10.42 -5.13
C SER A 180 -0.86 9.92 -6.01
N VAL A 181 -1.16 9.67 -7.29
CA VAL A 181 -0.27 8.91 -8.18
C VAL A 181 -0.09 9.67 -9.50
N GLY A 182 1.16 9.96 -9.87
CA GLY A 182 1.52 10.60 -11.15
C GLY A 182 1.95 9.58 -12.22
N ASP A 183 2.66 10.03 -13.27
CA ASP A 183 3.13 9.11 -14.31
C ASP A 183 4.22 8.16 -13.81
N PHE A 184 5.16 8.69 -13.01
CA PHE A 184 6.38 8.00 -12.57
C PHE A 184 6.75 8.33 -11.13
N PHE A 185 5.81 8.81 -10.32
CA PHE A 185 6.00 9.07 -8.90
C PHE A 185 4.67 8.88 -8.17
N SER A 186 4.75 8.78 -6.85
CA SER A 186 3.60 8.63 -5.96
C SER A 186 3.78 9.56 -4.76
N CYS A 187 2.67 9.96 -4.17
CA CYS A 187 2.65 10.78 -2.97
C CYS A 187 1.57 10.31 -2.01
N ALA A 188 1.73 10.67 -0.74
CA ALA A 188 0.80 10.40 0.33
C ALA A 188 0.71 11.58 1.30
N ILE A 189 -0.41 11.68 2.00
CA ILE A 189 -0.53 12.49 3.21
C ILE A 189 -0.44 11.54 4.40
N ALA A 190 0.42 11.86 5.35
CA ALA A 190 0.49 11.16 6.64
C ALA A 190 0.67 12.17 7.77
N ASP A 191 -0.13 12.06 8.83
CA ASP A 191 -0.16 12.98 9.97
C ASP A 191 -0.11 14.46 9.55
N ASP A 192 -1.02 14.84 8.64
CA ASP A 192 -1.17 16.19 8.08
C ASP A 192 0.03 16.73 7.27
N ALA A 193 1.03 15.88 6.93
CA ALA A 193 2.19 16.24 6.12
C ALA A 193 2.23 15.44 4.80
N ALA A 194 2.89 16.00 3.79
CA ALA A 194 3.03 15.35 2.48
C ALA A 194 4.37 14.63 2.32
N TYR A 195 4.32 13.45 1.70
CA TYR A 195 5.46 12.61 1.39
C TYR A 195 5.37 12.13 -0.05
N CYS A 196 6.47 12.12 -0.79
CA CYS A 196 6.50 11.65 -2.17
C CYS A 196 7.69 10.71 -2.42
N TRP A 197 7.57 9.83 -3.42
CA TRP A 197 8.63 8.92 -3.88
C TRP A 197 8.50 8.62 -5.36
N GLY A 198 9.53 8.03 -5.97
CA GLY A 198 9.64 7.76 -7.40
C GLY A 198 10.51 8.78 -8.13
N GLY A 199 10.17 9.07 -9.38
CA GLY A 199 10.92 9.93 -10.28
C GLY A 199 10.95 11.40 -9.84
N ASN A 200 12.13 12.03 -9.86
CA ASN A 200 12.32 13.42 -9.38
C ASN A 200 13.02 14.34 -10.39
N GLY A 201 13.12 13.97 -11.67
CA GLY A 201 13.89 14.74 -12.66
C GLY A 201 13.42 16.20 -12.85
N SER A 202 12.15 16.49 -12.56
CA SER A 202 11.59 17.86 -12.58
C SER A 202 11.38 18.45 -11.18
N GLY A 203 11.85 17.78 -10.13
CA GLY A 203 11.58 18.16 -8.75
C GLY A 203 10.23 17.67 -8.24
N GLN A 204 9.64 16.62 -8.83
CA GLN A 204 8.31 16.11 -8.45
C GLN A 204 8.19 15.70 -6.97
N LEU A 205 9.30 15.38 -6.29
CA LEU A 205 9.27 15.01 -4.88
C LEU A 205 9.19 16.22 -3.94
N GLY A 206 9.46 17.43 -4.42
CA GLY A 206 9.28 18.66 -3.64
C GLY A 206 10.25 18.79 -2.45
N ASP A 207 11.35 18.04 -2.45
CA ASP A 207 12.37 17.95 -1.40
C ASP A 207 13.56 18.92 -1.62
N GLY A 208 13.47 19.78 -2.64
CA GLY A 208 14.56 20.66 -3.08
C GLY A 208 15.59 19.99 -3.98
N GLY A 209 15.54 18.65 -4.09
CA GLY A 209 16.42 17.85 -4.92
C GLY A 209 15.89 17.62 -6.33
N SER A 210 16.60 16.78 -7.08
CA SER A 210 16.17 16.23 -8.37
C SER A 210 16.51 14.74 -8.54
N ALA A 211 16.92 14.09 -7.45
CA ALA A 211 17.24 12.66 -7.45
C ALA A 211 15.96 11.87 -7.17
N SER A 212 15.69 10.85 -8.00
CA SER A 212 14.59 9.91 -7.75
C SER A 212 14.82 9.18 -6.42
N SER A 213 13.73 8.78 -5.74
CA SER A 213 13.78 8.05 -4.48
C SER A 213 12.96 6.77 -4.55
N THR A 214 13.51 5.65 -4.09
CA THR A 214 12.78 4.37 -3.98
C THR A 214 12.01 4.25 -2.67
N VAL A 215 12.05 5.26 -1.81
CA VAL A 215 11.36 5.33 -0.52
C VAL A 215 10.73 6.72 -0.34
N PRO A 216 9.68 6.86 0.49
CA PRO A 216 9.07 8.15 0.80
C PRO A 216 10.07 9.19 1.32
N VAL A 217 10.02 10.40 0.78
CA VAL A 217 10.72 11.59 1.29
C VAL A 217 9.71 12.68 1.66
N ALA A 218 10.04 13.49 2.67
CA ALA A 218 9.18 14.59 3.09
C ALA A 218 9.20 15.73 2.06
N VAL A 219 8.01 16.25 1.74
CA VAL A 219 7.86 17.43 0.88
C VAL A 219 8.16 18.69 1.70
N SER A 220 8.93 19.63 1.14
CA SER A 220 9.33 20.87 1.81
C SER A 220 8.23 21.96 1.75
N LEU A 221 7.05 21.67 2.31
CA LEU A 221 5.96 22.63 2.45
C LEU A 221 6.23 23.65 3.57
N PRO A 222 5.63 24.86 3.52
CA PRO A 222 5.87 25.92 4.52
C PRO A 222 5.25 25.67 5.91
N GLY A 223 4.77 24.45 6.18
CA GLY A 223 4.04 24.07 7.40
C GLY A 223 2.53 24.29 7.30
N GLY A 224 1.80 23.70 8.25
CA GLY A 224 0.33 23.68 8.28
C GLY A 224 -0.24 22.31 7.86
N THR A 225 -1.55 22.14 8.04
CA THR A 225 -2.26 20.89 7.76
C THR A 225 -2.45 20.72 6.25
N VAL A 226 -1.86 19.66 5.68
CA VAL A 226 -2.10 19.24 4.30
C VAL A 226 -3.41 18.44 4.27
N SER A 227 -4.43 18.98 3.60
CA SER A 227 -5.75 18.33 3.49
C SER A 227 -5.95 17.63 2.14
N THR A 228 -5.16 17.95 1.14
CA THR A 228 -5.26 17.38 -0.20
C THR A 228 -3.90 17.38 -0.87
N ILE A 229 -3.59 16.30 -1.58
CA ILE A 229 -2.44 16.20 -2.49
C ILE A 229 -2.94 15.63 -3.81
N THR A 230 -2.51 16.21 -4.92
CA THR A 230 -2.90 15.79 -6.26
C THR A 230 -1.69 15.78 -7.19
N SER A 231 -1.54 14.69 -7.91
CA SER A 231 -0.45 14.42 -8.84
C SER A 231 -0.94 14.52 -10.27
N GLY A 232 -0.31 15.40 -11.06
CA GLY A 232 -0.41 15.39 -12.52
C GLY A 232 0.62 14.44 -13.13
N ALA A 233 0.90 14.58 -14.42
CA ALA A 233 1.88 13.70 -15.09
C ALA A 233 3.29 13.87 -14.50
N ASN A 234 3.72 15.11 -14.29
CA ASN A 234 5.06 15.44 -13.80
C ASN A 234 5.07 16.62 -12.82
N HIS A 235 3.93 16.91 -12.19
CA HIS A 235 3.80 17.97 -11.19
C HIS A 235 2.82 17.58 -10.10
N ASN A 236 2.87 18.31 -9.00
CA ASN A 236 2.05 18.12 -7.83
C ASN A 236 1.47 19.44 -7.36
N CYS A 237 0.32 19.35 -6.70
CA CYS A 237 -0.23 20.44 -5.91
C CYS A 237 -0.75 19.90 -4.57
N ALA A 238 -0.66 20.72 -3.53
CA ALA A 238 -1.20 20.44 -2.21
C ALA A 238 -2.05 21.60 -1.70
N LEU A 239 -3.16 21.27 -1.02
CA LEU A 239 -3.98 22.22 -0.28
C LEU A 239 -3.54 22.22 1.18
N VAL A 240 -3.09 23.38 1.67
CA VAL A 240 -2.55 23.58 3.02
C VAL A 240 -3.27 24.77 3.66
N GLY A 241 -4.17 24.50 4.60
CA GLY A 241 -4.90 25.55 5.33
C GLY A 241 -5.63 26.57 4.43
N GLY A 242 -6.18 26.14 3.29
CA GLY A 242 -6.86 27.00 2.32
C GLY A 242 -5.95 27.69 1.29
N ALA A 243 -4.64 27.45 1.33
CA ALA A 243 -3.68 27.86 0.30
C ALA A 243 -3.23 26.68 -0.56
N VAL A 244 -3.01 26.90 -1.86
CA VAL A 244 -2.48 25.87 -2.76
C VAL A 244 -1.00 26.12 -3.02
N TYR A 245 -0.20 25.06 -2.94
CA TYR A 245 1.20 25.05 -3.30
C TYR A 245 1.47 24.00 -4.35
N CYS A 246 2.17 24.35 -5.43
CA CYS A 246 2.47 23.44 -6.53
C CYS A 246 3.99 23.35 -6.82
N TRP A 247 4.46 22.17 -7.22
CA TRP A 247 5.85 21.88 -7.57
C TRP A 247 5.98 20.83 -8.67
N GLY A 248 7.19 20.59 -9.18
CA GLY A 248 7.47 19.72 -10.32
C GLY A 248 7.59 20.50 -11.64
N SER A 249 7.16 19.92 -12.75
CA SER A 249 7.22 20.53 -14.09
C SER A 249 6.26 21.71 -14.24
N ASN A 250 6.68 22.78 -14.92
CA ASN A 250 5.89 23.98 -15.19
C ASN A 250 5.98 24.50 -16.63
N GLY A 251 6.36 23.66 -17.59
CA GLY A 251 6.57 24.08 -18.99
C GLY A 251 5.36 24.71 -19.68
N TYR A 252 4.15 24.55 -19.13
CA TYR A 252 2.89 25.12 -19.64
C TYR A 252 2.24 26.09 -18.64
N GLY A 253 2.89 26.39 -17.52
CA GLY A 253 2.35 27.24 -16.46
C GLY A 253 1.49 26.51 -15.42
N GLN A 254 1.49 25.16 -15.38
CA GLN A 254 0.63 24.34 -14.51
C GLN A 254 0.89 24.45 -12.99
N LEU A 255 1.99 25.07 -12.57
CA LEU A 255 2.28 25.44 -11.17
C LEU A 255 1.88 26.87 -10.83
N SER A 256 1.35 27.61 -11.81
CA SER A 256 1.26 29.08 -11.85
C SER A 256 2.63 29.77 -11.80
N GLY A 257 2.89 30.74 -12.68
CA GLY A 257 4.19 31.41 -12.85
C GLY A 257 4.93 31.01 -14.13
N THR A 258 6.14 31.54 -14.32
CA THR A 258 6.90 31.45 -15.59
C THR A 258 8.17 30.61 -15.51
N ASP A 259 8.53 30.13 -14.33
CA ASP A 259 9.60 29.16 -14.13
C ASP A 259 9.32 27.86 -14.88
N LEU A 260 10.34 27.11 -15.32
CA LEU A 260 10.13 25.87 -16.08
C LEU A 260 9.78 24.66 -15.21
N PHE A 261 10.17 24.70 -13.94
CA PHE A 261 9.88 23.71 -12.91
C PHE A 261 10.20 24.28 -11.52
N ARG A 262 9.67 23.67 -10.45
CA ARG A 262 10.02 23.95 -9.06
C ARG A 262 10.38 22.67 -8.33
N ARG A 263 11.49 22.71 -7.59
CA ARG A 263 11.93 21.59 -6.71
C ARG A 263 11.36 21.68 -5.30
N ILE A 264 10.73 22.80 -4.97
CA ILE A 264 10.09 23.07 -3.68
C ILE A 264 8.70 23.63 -3.99
N PRO A 265 7.67 23.27 -3.20
CA PRO A 265 6.32 23.84 -3.31
C PRO A 265 6.33 25.38 -3.36
N GLY A 266 5.73 25.93 -4.42
CA GLY A 266 5.53 27.38 -4.59
C GLY A 266 4.06 27.75 -4.52
N PRO A 267 3.69 28.91 -3.94
CA PRO A 267 2.29 29.29 -3.75
C PRO A 267 1.58 29.60 -5.08
N VAL A 268 0.29 29.32 -5.14
CA VAL A 268 -0.60 29.68 -6.25
C VAL A 268 -1.54 30.80 -5.80
N SER A 269 -1.60 31.89 -6.58
CA SER A 269 -2.51 32.99 -6.31
C SER A 269 -3.97 32.53 -6.34
N SER A 270 -4.80 32.92 -5.38
CA SER A 270 -6.24 32.60 -5.40
C SER A 270 -7.11 33.83 -5.66
N PRO A 271 -7.67 33.99 -6.86
CA PRO A 271 -8.53 35.13 -7.18
C PRO A 271 -9.85 35.15 -6.39
N GLY A 272 -10.33 33.99 -5.93
CA GLY A 272 -11.64 33.81 -5.30
C GLY A 272 -11.63 33.67 -3.77
N GLY A 273 -10.53 33.99 -3.10
CA GLY A 273 -10.35 33.72 -1.65
C GLY A 273 -9.74 32.34 -1.38
N PRO A 274 -9.86 31.75 -0.18
CA PRO A 274 -9.25 30.46 0.12
C PRO A 274 -9.68 29.35 -0.86
N TRP A 275 -8.74 28.49 -1.23
CA TRP A 275 -9.02 27.28 -2.00
C TRP A 275 -9.74 26.25 -1.13
N THR A 276 -10.69 25.54 -1.72
CA THR A 276 -11.41 24.44 -1.07
C THR A 276 -11.15 23.09 -1.74
N ALA A 277 -10.64 23.09 -2.97
CA ALA A 277 -10.23 21.89 -3.69
C ALA A 277 -9.15 22.21 -4.72
N VAL A 278 -8.35 21.21 -5.06
CA VAL A 278 -7.35 21.27 -6.15
C VAL A 278 -7.23 19.89 -6.81
N SER A 279 -7.08 19.87 -8.13
CA SER A 279 -6.91 18.66 -8.93
C SER A 279 -5.95 18.94 -10.09
N ALA A 280 -4.93 18.10 -10.25
CA ALA A 280 -3.92 18.19 -11.30
C ALA A 280 -4.22 17.21 -12.44
N GLY A 281 -4.27 17.72 -13.67
CA GLY A 281 -4.28 16.92 -14.89
C GLY A 281 -2.86 16.65 -15.41
N SER A 282 -2.70 16.20 -16.67
CA SER A 282 -1.34 15.91 -17.16
C SER A 282 -0.44 17.14 -17.24
N ARG A 283 -0.97 18.29 -17.68
CA ARG A 283 -0.22 19.54 -17.90
C ARG A 283 -1.01 20.80 -17.54
N HIS A 284 -2.11 20.64 -16.82
CA HIS A 284 -2.93 21.72 -16.28
C HIS A 284 -3.34 21.38 -14.86
N THR A 285 -3.80 22.38 -14.13
CA THR A 285 -4.32 22.22 -12.77
C THR A 285 -5.59 23.02 -12.67
N CYS A 286 -6.57 22.51 -11.95
CA CYS A 286 -7.78 23.23 -11.60
C CYS A 286 -8.02 23.18 -10.09
N GLY A 287 -8.79 24.13 -9.59
CA GLY A 287 -9.17 24.20 -8.19
C GLY A 287 -10.47 24.97 -7.99
N ILE A 288 -11.01 24.91 -6.78
CA ILE A 288 -12.24 25.61 -6.40
C ILE A 288 -11.89 26.67 -5.35
N ALA A 289 -12.32 27.91 -5.58
CA ALA A 289 -12.22 29.00 -4.60
C ALA A 289 -13.53 29.80 -4.61
N GLY A 290 -14.13 29.98 -3.44
CA GLY A 290 -15.42 30.69 -3.30
C GLY A 290 -16.57 30.04 -4.11
N GLY A 291 -16.55 28.72 -4.28
CA GLY A 291 -17.54 27.98 -5.08
C GLY A 291 -17.37 28.12 -6.60
N VAL A 292 -16.30 28.77 -7.07
CA VAL A 292 -15.99 28.95 -8.49
C VAL A 292 -14.79 28.08 -8.87
N ALA A 293 -14.89 27.38 -10.01
CA ALA A 293 -13.77 26.65 -10.57
C ALA A 293 -12.79 27.58 -11.28
N TYR A 294 -11.50 27.37 -11.05
CA TYR A 294 -10.39 28.03 -11.74
C TYR A 294 -9.47 26.97 -12.33
N CYS A 295 -8.92 27.22 -13.52
CA CYS A 295 -7.93 26.35 -14.14
C CYS A 295 -6.73 27.15 -14.63
N TRP A 296 -5.56 26.52 -14.71
CA TRP A 296 -4.32 27.09 -15.27
C TRP A 296 -3.42 25.98 -15.82
N GLY A 297 -2.39 26.37 -16.57
CA GLY A 297 -1.49 25.50 -17.29
C GLY A 297 -1.84 25.38 -18.77
N ASP A 298 -1.60 24.19 -19.33
CA ASP A 298 -1.85 23.90 -20.74
C ASP A 298 -3.32 24.10 -21.14
N ASN A 299 -3.54 24.53 -22.38
CA ASN A 299 -4.86 24.73 -22.97
C ASN A 299 -4.93 24.30 -24.44
N GLY A 300 -3.95 23.50 -24.90
CA GLY A 300 -3.92 23.00 -26.28
C GLY A 300 -5.18 22.23 -26.68
N SER A 301 -5.84 21.57 -25.73
CA SER A 301 -7.11 20.87 -25.91
C SER A 301 -8.28 21.56 -25.22
N LYS A 302 -8.15 22.87 -24.94
CA LYS A 302 -9.20 23.71 -24.34
C LYS A 302 -9.55 23.34 -22.89
N GLN A 303 -8.67 22.64 -22.19
CA GLN A 303 -8.89 22.13 -20.83
C GLN A 303 -9.04 23.21 -19.73
N LEU A 304 -8.81 24.49 -20.04
CA LEU A 304 -9.07 25.57 -19.09
C LEU A 304 -10.56 25.96 -18.99
N GLY A 305 -11.39 25.60 -19.97
CA GLY A 305 -12.85 25.77 -19.88
C GLY A 305 -13.33 27.23 -19.79
N ASN A 306 -12.47 28.20 -20.11
CA ASN A 306 -12.72 29.64 -20.00
C ASN A 306 -13.06 30.30 -21.35
N ALA A 307 -13.59 29.53 -22.30
CA ALA A 307 -13.85 29.91 -23.69
C ALA A 307 -12.63 30.28 -24.54
N SER A 308 -11.41 30.27 -23.98
CA SER A 308 -10.19 30.48 -24.76
C SER A 308 -9.79 29.20 -25.52
N VAL A 309 -9.13 29.39 -26.67
CA VAL A 309 -8.69 28.28 -27.54
C VAL A 309 -7.17 28.35 -27.70
N GLY A 310 -6.47 27.30 -27.27
CA GLY A 310 -5.04 27.09 -27.50
C GLY A 310 -4.08 27.93 -26.63
N ALA A 311 -4.56 29.01 -26.00
CA ALA A 311 -3.73 29.84 -25.11
C ALA A 311 -3.65 29.23 -23.71
N SER A 312 -2.48 28.69 -23.35
CA SER A 312 -2.14 28.28 -21.98
C SER A 312 -2.13 29.48 -21.03
N SER A 313 -2.32 29.24 -19.73
CA SER A 313 -2.32 30.30 -18.72
C SER A 313 -1.36 29.97 -17.58
N SER A 314 -0.46 30.88 -17.24
CA SER A 314 0.42 30.77 -16.07
C SER A 314 -0.23 31.30 -14.78
N THR A 315 -1.52 31.66 -14.81
CA THR A 315 -2.28 32.09 -13.64
C THR A 315 -3.66 31.44 -13.63
N PRO A 316 -4.25 31.15 -12.46
CA PRO A 316 -5.62 30.67 -12.37
C PRO A 316 -6.60 31.61 -13.09
N VAL A 317 -7.33 31.06 -14.06
CA VAL A 317 -8.41 31.75 -14.77
C VAL A 317 -9.75 31.10 -14.43
N PRO A 318 -10.82 31.89 -14.22
CA PRO A 318 -12.13 31.34 -13.90
C PRO A 318 -12.66 30.51 -15.06
N VAL A 319 -13.20 29.34 -14.76
CA VAL A 319 -13.90 28.50 -15.73
C VAL A 319 -15.23 29.18 -16.06
N ASN A 320 -15.43 29.42 -17.36
CA ASN A 320 -16.65 29.94 -17.97
C ASN A 320 -17.38 31.08 -17.23
N ALA A 321 -16.77 32.28 -17.22
CA ALA A 321 -17.29 33.48 -16.53
C ALA A 321 -18.67 34.03 -17.00
N GLY A 322 -19.38 33.33 -17.90
CA GLY A 322 -20.70 33.75 -18.39
C GLY A 322 -21.55 32.66 -19.08
N GLY A 323 -21.27 31.36 -18.84
CA GLY A 323 -22.03 30.25 -19.44
C GLY A 323 -22.70 29.33 -18.43
N VAL A 324 -22.79 28.02 -18.71
CA VAL A 324 -23.66 27.06 -17.97
C VAL A 324 -23.37 26.92 -16.47
N LEU A 325 -22.17 27.29 -16.03
CA LEU A 325 -21.78 27.31 -14.61
C LEU A 325 -22.06 28.65 -13.91
N THR A 326 -22.55 29.67 -14.63
CA THR A 326 -22.82 30.99 -14.06
C THR A 326 -23.91 30.89 -12.99
N GLY A 327 -23.60 31.39 -11.80
CA GLY A 327 -24.52 31.36 -10.66
C GLY A 327 -24.67 29.99 -10.00
N ARG A 328 -23.90 28.98 -10.44
CA ARG A 328 -23.84 27.67 -9.80
C ARG A 328 -22.68 27.58 -8.82
N THR A 329 -22.83 26.74 -7.81
CA THR A 329 -21.75 26.44 -6.86
C THR A 329 -21.04 25.16 -7.27
N VAL A 330 -19.76 25.27 -7.62
CA VAL A 330 -18.90 24.11 -7.90
C VAL A 330 -18.46 23.49 -6.58
N THR A 331 -18.70 22.19 -6.40
CA THR A 331 -18.43 21.46 -5.16
C THR A 331 -17.35 20.39 -5.32
N ALA A 332 -17.14 19.89 -6.54
CA ALA A 332 -16.09 18.92 -6.85
C ALA A 332 -15.47 19.21 -8.22
N ILE A 333 -14.19 18.88 -8.38
CA ILE A 333 -13.44 19.04 -9.63
C ILE A 333 -12.41 17.92 -9.79
N SER A 334 -12.29 17.38 -10.99
CA SER A 334 -11.36 16.30 -11.35
C SER A 334 -10.73 16.62 -12.71
N ALA A 335 -9.42 16.83 -12.74
CA ALA A 335 -8.65 17.11 -13.94
C ALA A 335 -7.99 15.81 -14.43
N GLY A 336 -8.29 15.41 -15.66
CA GLY A 336 -7.71 14.24 -16.32
C GLY A 336 -6.53 14.60 -17.21
N GLY A 337 -6.29 13.80 -18.24
CA GLY A 337 -5.15 14.00 -19.15
C GLY A 337 -5.15 15.39 -19.79
N SER A 338 -6.18 15.67 -20.56
CA SER A 338 -6.39 16.96 -21.25
C SER A 338 -7.85 17.41 -21.19
N HIS A 339 -8.60 16.96 -20.19
CA HIS A 339 -9.99 17.36 -19.93
C HIS A 339 -10.22 17.52 -18.43
N THR A 340 -11.31 18.16 -18.06
CA THR A 340 -11.68 18.40 -16.66
C THR A 340 -13.18 18.19 -16.50
N CYS A 341 -13.57 17.59 -15.39
CA CYS A 341 -14.96 17.43 -14.99
C CYS A 341 -15.21 18.08 -13.63
N ALA A 342 -16.45 18.52 -13.39
CA ALA A 342 -16.86 19.15 -12.15
C ALA A 342 -18.32 18.86 -11.82
N ILE A 343 -18.64 18.90 -10.54
CA ILE A 343 -20.02 18.87 -10.01
C ILE A 343 -20.38 20.29 -9.62
N ALA A 344 -21.51 20.79 -10.14
CA ALA A 344 -22.05 22.10 -9.81
C ALA A 344 -23.56 22.04 -9.61
N ASP A 345 -24.03 22.38 -8.41
CA ASP A 345 -25.42 22.21 -7.95
C ASP A 345 -25.99 20.83 -8.34
N ASP A 346 -25.31 19.76 -7.92
CA ASP A 346 -25.67 18.35 -8.17
C ASP A 346 -25.69 17.92 -9.65
N ALA A 347 -25.25 18.78 -10.57
CA ALA A 347 -25.14 18.47 -11.99
C ALA A 347 -23.67 18.31 -12.42
N ALA A 348 -23.45 17.35 -13.31
CA ALA A 348 -22.14 16.99 -13.84
C ALA A 348 -21.81 17.74 -15.13
N TYR A 349 -20.61 18.32 -15.19
CA TYR A 349 -20.10 19.05 -16.36
C TYR A 349 -18.67 18.65 -16.68
N CYS A 350 -18.33 18.55 -17.97
CA CYS A 350 -16.96 18.31 -18.42
C CYS A 350 -16.57 19.23 -19.59
N TRP A 351 -15.28 19.56 -19.71
CA TRP A 351 -14.71 20.35 -20.81
C TRP A 351 -13.27 19.92 -21.15
N GLY A 352 -12.74 20.42 -22.26
CA GLY A 352 -11.43 20.07 -22.78
C GLY A 352 -11.48 19.03 -23.89
N PHE A 353 -10.49 18.15 -23.92
CA PHE A 353 -10.31 17.12 -24.94
C PHE A 353 -11.51 16.17 -25.04
N ASN A 354 -12.02 15.91 -26.24
CA ASN A 354 -13.20 15.08 -26.45
C ASN A 354 -13.13 14.16 -27.69
N THR A 355 -11.94 13.89 -28.20
CA THR A 355 -11.78 13.03 -29.40
C THR A 355 -12.44 11.66 -29.22
N TYR A 356 -12.42 11.11 -28.00
CA TYR A 356 -12.96 9.79 -27.68
C TYR A 356 -14.32 9.85 -26.96
N GLY A 357 -14.89 11.03 -26.75
CA GLY A 357 -16.16 11.17 -26.01
C GLY A 357 -15.99 11.23 -24.48
N GLN A 358 -14.78 11.46 -23.97
CA GLN A 358 -14.48 11.50 -22.52
C GLN A 358 -15.19 12.62 -21.75
N LEU A 359 -15.82 13.58 -22.44
CA LEU A 359 -16.70 14.56 -21.80
C LEU A 359 -18.07 14.00 -21.45
N GLY A 360 -18.47 12.86 -22.04
CA GLY A 360 -19.72 12.18 -21.69
C GLY A 360 -20.99 12.92 -22.12
N SER A 361 -20.88 13.94 -22.97
CA SER A 361 -21.99 14.82 -23.39
C SER A 361 -22.88 14.24 -24.49
N GLY A 362 -22.69 12.97 -24.86
CA GLY A 362 -23.35 12.35 -26.01
C GLY A 362 -22.68 12.59 -27.36
N THR A 363 -21.56 13.33 -27.38
CA THR A 363 -20.80 13.66 -28.60
C THR A 363 -19.31 13.32 -28.45
N ALA A 364 -18.64 12.97 -29.55
CA ALA A 364 -17.19 12.76 -29.63
C ALA A 364 -16.60 13.47 -30.85
N GLY A 365 -15.27 13.65 -30.87
CA GLY A 365 -14.52 14.19 -32.02
C GLY A 365 -14.28 15.70 -32.00
N ALA A 366 -14.83 16.43 -31.02
CA ALA A 366 -14.65 17.88 -30.92
C ALA A 366 -14.46 18.32 -29.46
N ASP A 367 -13.27 18.84 -29.18
CA ASP A 367 -12.90 19.42 -27.88
C ASP A 367 -13.77 20.63 -27.53
N SER A 368 -14.05 20.84 -26.25
CA SER A 368 -14.88 21.96 -25.78
C SER A 368 -14.09 22.95 -24.91
N ALA A 369 -14.12 24.24 -25.28
CA ALA A 369 -13.56 25.33 -24.47
C ALA A 369 -14.50 25.82 -23.38
N ILE A 370 -15.70 25.23 -23.27
CA ILE A 370 -16.69 25.53 -22.25
C ILE A 370 -17.22 24.23 -21.63
N PRO A 371 -17.61 24.25 -20.34
CA PRO A 371 -18.32 23.14 -19.70
C PRO A 371 -19.54 22.69 -20.50
N LEU A 372 -19.59 21.39 -20.80
CA LEU A 372 -20.74 20.70 -21.37
C LEU A 372 -21.36 19.80 -20.29
N ALA A 373 -22.68 19.74 -20.23
CA ALA A 373 -23.36 18.81 -19.32
C ALA A 373 -23.04 17.37 -19.72
N VAL A 374 -22.77 16.53 -18.72
CA VAL A 374 -22.69 15.07 -18.92
C VAL A 374 -24.10 14.55 -19.22
N ASP A 375 -24.22 13.67 -20.21
CA ASP A 375 -25.50 13.11 -20.64
C ASP A 375 -26.01 12.08 -19.64
N ALA A 376 -26.99 12.50 -18.83
CA ALA A 376 -27.62 11.66 -17.82
C ALA A 376 -28.85 10.87 -18.33
N SER A 377 -29.19 10.91 -19.63
CA SER A 377 -30.44 10.31 -20.12
C SER A 377 -30.42 8.76 -20.19
N GLY A 378 -29.23 8.15 -20.06
CA GLY A 378 -29.00 6.71 -20.24
C GLY A 378 -28.75 5.98 -18.92
N ALA A 379 -27.56 5.38 -18.79
CA ALA A 379 -27.18 4.59 -17.61
C ALA A 379 -27.25 5.38 -16.28
N LEU A 380 -27.20 6.71 -16.36
CA LEU A 380 -27.31 7.64 -15.23
C LEU A 380 -28.73 8.18 -15.00
N ALA A 381 -29.74 7.70 -15.70
CA ALA A 381 -31.10 8.22 -15.57
C ALA A 381 -31.61 8.11 -14.13
N GLY A 382 -31.93 9.25 -13.51
CA GLY A 382 -32.40 9.34 -12.13
C GLY A 382 -31.30 9.19 -11.06
N LYS A 383 -30.02 9.19 -11.45
CA LYS A 383 -28.88 9.01 -10.54
C LYS A 383 -28.11 10.30 -10.32
N THR A 384 -27.46 10.43 -9.18
CA THR A 384 -26.64 11.60 -8.85
C THR A 384 -25.17 11.20 -8.81
N ILE A 385 -24.34 11.89 -9.61
CA ILE A 385 -22.88 11.71 -9.54
C ILE A 385 -22.37 12.37 -8.26
N THR A 386 -21.52 11.65 -7.53
CA THR A 386 -20.93 12.10 -6.25
C THR A 386 -19.41 12.19 -6.30
N GLU A 387 -18.76 11.45 -7.20
CA GLU A 387 -17.30 11.44 -7.37
C GLU A 387 -16.94 11.30 -8.85
N PHE A 388 -15.84 11.93 -9.26
CA PHE A 388 -15.23 11.78 -10.58
C PHE A 388 -13.77 11.32 -10.47
N ALA A 389 -13.40 10.39 -11.33
CA ALA A 389 -12.03 10.11 -11.70
C ALA A 389 -11.85 10.36 -13.21
N ALA A 390 -11.28 11.50 -13.56
CA ALA A 390 -10.89 11.80 -14.93
C ALA A 390 -9.54 11.14 -15.22
N GLY A 391 -9.53 10.12 -16.09
CA GLY A 391 -8.30 9.50 -16.59
C GLY A 391 -7.68 10.28 -17.75
N VAL A 392 -6.78 9.65 -18.50
CA VAL A 392 -6.09 10.35 -19.61
C VAL A 392 -6.97 10.54 -20.85
N SER A 393 -7.83 9.55 -21.15
CA SER A 393 -8.71 9.59 -22.33
C SER A 393 -10.09 9.01 -22.08
N HIS A 394 -10.42 8.78 -20.82
CA HIS A 394 -11.71 8.31 -20.33
C HIS A 394 -12.02 8.98 -18.99
N THR A 395 -13.26 8.87 -18.55
CA THR A 395 -13.73 9.37 -17.27
C THR A 395 -14.54 8.28 -16.62
N CYS A 396 -14.35 8.07 -15.33
CA CYS A 396 -15.22 7.26 -14.50
C CYS A 396 -15.83 8.12 -13.39
N ALA A 397 -16.97 7.68 -12.87
CA ALA A 397 -17.69 8.37 -11.81
C ALA A 397 -18.46 7.37 -10.94
N ILE A 398 -18.70 7.76 -9.69
CA ILE A 398 -19.63 7.07 -8.80
C ILE A 398 -20.96 7.81 -8.81
N ALA A 399 -22.05 7.08 -9.12
CA ALA A 399 -23.41 7.58 -9.03
C ALA A 399 -24.30 6.59 -8.28
N ASP A 400 -24.90 7.05 -7.18
CA ASP A 400 -25.69 6.22 -6.24
C ASP A 400 -24.99 4.89 -5.86
N GLY A 401 -23.68 4.94 -5.62
CA GLY A 401 -22.86 3.77 -5.28
C GLY A 401 -22.48 2.85 -6.45
N GLY A 402 -22.98 3.08 -7.67
CA GLY A 402 -22.56 2.36 -8.87
C GLY A 402 -21.44 3.09 -9.61
N VAL A 403 -20.59 2.34 -10.33
CA VAL A 403 -19.50 2.91 -11.15
C VAL A 403 -19.92 3.02 -12.61
N TYR A 404 -19.67 4.18 -13.21
CA TYR A 404 -19.98 4.49 -14.61
C TYR A 404 -18.74 5.06 -15.29
N CYS A 405 -18.41 4.59 -16.48
CA CYS A 405 -17.27 5.09 -17.25
C CYS A 405 -17.66 5.46 -18.68
N TRP A 406 -16.92 6.37 -19.31
CA TRP A 406 -17.09 6.77 -20.71
C TRP A 406 -15.79 7.32 -21.31
N GLY A 407 -15.76 7.50 -22.62
CA GLY A 407 -14.60 7.93 -23.40
C GLY A 407 -13.94 6.79 -24.17
N ALA A 408 -12.61 6.78 -24.20
CA ALA A 408 -11.83 5.77 -24.91
C ALA A 408 -12.08 4.36 -24.35
N HIS A 409 -12.26 3.38 -25.25
CA HIS A 409 -12.56 1.99 -24.85
C HIS A 409 -11.36 1.03 -24.90
N HIS A 410 -10.28 1.40 -25.60
CA HIS A 410 -9.15 0.51 -25.87
C HIS A 410 -8.59 -0.11 -24.58
N ASN A 411 -8.16 -1.36 -24.66
CA ASN A 411 -7.63 -2.18 -23.56
C ASN A 411 -8.66 -2.47 -22.44
N GLY A 412 -9.95 -2.21 -22.68
CA GLY A 412 -11.01 -2.55 -21.72
C GLY A 412 -11.18 -1.57 -20.57
N ARG A 413 -10.55 -0.38 -20.62
CA ARG A 413 -10.50 0.62 -19.53
C ARG A 413 -11.86 1.14 -19.02
N LEU A 414 -12.93 0.91 -19.77
CA LEU A 414 -14.31 1.25 -19.37
C LEU A 414 -14.98 0.16 -18.53
N GLY A 415 -14.45 -1.07 -18.48
CA GLY A 415 -14.94 -2.13 -17.60
C GLY A 415 -16.36 -2.64 -17.87
N SER A 416 -16.99 -2.19 -18.96
CA SER A 416 -18.38 -2.48 -19.30
C SER A 416 -18.54 -3.55 -20.40
N GLY A 417 -17.42 -4.08 -20.91
CA GLY A 417 -17.41 -5.03 -22.03
C GLY A 417 -17.70 -4.42 -23.41
N VAL A 418 -17.87 -3.09 -23.49
CA VAL A 418 -18.08 -2.39 -24.77
C VAL A 418 -16.83 -2.44 -25.66
N THR A 419 -17.04 -2.48 -26.98
CA THR A 419 -15.99 -2.62 -28.00
C THR A 419 -15.77 -1.36 -28.85
N SER A 420 -16.30 -0.22 -28.40
CA SER A 420 -16.17 1.07 -29.05
C SER A 420 -16.16 2.20 -28.02
N ASN A 421 -15.61 3.35 -28.42
CA ASN A 421 -15.61 4.55 -27.58
C ASN A 421 -17.04 4.93 -27.19
N GLN A 422 -17.21 5.34 -25.93
CA GLN A 422 -18.51 5.67 -25.39
C GLN A 422 -18.61 7.18 -25.17
N PRO A 423 -19.37 7.93 -25.98
CA PRO A 423 -19.58 9.36 -25.76
C PRO A 423 -20.61 9.65 -24.67
N ARG A 424 -21.22 8.61 -24.09
CA ARG A 424 -22.17 8.68 -22.98
C ARG A 424 -21.70 7.74 -21.86
N PRO A 425 -22.00 8.06 -20.59
CA PRO A 425 -21.78 7.15 -19.46
C PRO A 425 -22.38 5.76 -19.70
N VAL A 426 -21.56 4.72 -19.50
CA VAL A 426 -22.00 3.33 -19.45
C VAL A 426 -21.70 2.75 -18.08
N ALA A 427 -22.58 1.88 -17.57
CA ALA A 427 -22.34 1.19 -16.31
C ALA A 427 -21.13 0.25 -16.45
N VAL A 428 -20.22 0.32 -15.48
CA VAL A 428 -19.16 -0.67 -15.34
C VAL A 428 -19.80 -1.98 -14.86
N ASP A 429 -19.41 -3.08 -15.48
CA ASP A 429 -19.74 -4.44 -15.04
C ASP A 429 -21.22 -4.72 -14.71
N PRO A 430 -22.08 -4.86 -15.73
CA PRO A 430 -23.50 -5.12 -15.50
C PRO A 430 -23.82 -6.53 -14.94
N GLY A 431 -22.84 -7.40 -14.64
CA GLY A 431 -23.15 -8.78 -14.22
C GLY A 431 -22.03 -9.65 -13.64
N SER A 432 -20.91 -9.11 -13.16
CA SER A 432 -19.82 -9.91 -12.58
C SER A 432 -19.34 -9.43 -11.20
N ALA A 433 -18.13 -8.90 -11.07
CA ALA A 433 -17.40 -8.65 -9.83
C ALA A 433 -17.89 -7.44 -9.01
N LEU A 434 -18.44 -6.39 -9.64
CA LEU A 434 -19.01 -5.21 -8.96
C LEU A 434 -20.54 -5.28 -8.82
N ALA A 435 -21.17 -6.36 -9.25
CA ALA A 435 -22.62 -6.50 -9.14
C ALA A 435 -23.06 -6.52 -7.66
N GLY A 436 -23.85 -5.53 -7.25
CA GLY A 436 -24.30 -5.38 -5.87
C GLY A 436 -23.25 -4.80 -4.91
N VAL A 437 -22.08 -4.42 -5.41
CA VAL A 437 -21.04 -3.74 -4.64
C VAL A 437 -21.33 -2.24 -4.64
N THR A 438 -21.31 -1.62 -3.45
CA THR A 438 -21.40 -0.16 -3.32
C THR A 438 -19.99 0.42 -3.38
N ALA A 439 -19.67 1.08 -4.49
CA ALA A 439 -18.40 1.76 -4.67
C ALA A 439 -18.33 3.01 -3.79
N THR A 440 -17.14 3.25 -3.23
CA THR A 440 -16.83 4.35 -2.30
C THR A 440 -15.64 5.20 -2.72
N SER A 441 -14.84 4.71 -3.68
CA SER A 441 -13.75 5.46 -4.29
C SER A 441 -13.52 4.96 -5.71
N VAL A 442 -13.14 5.85 -6.63
CA VAL A 442 -12.77 5.50 -8.00
C VAL A 442 -11.47 6.18 -8.40
N GLY A 443 -10.59 5.43 -9.06
CA GLY A 443 -9.34 5.90 -9.66
C GLY A 443 -9.34 5.66 -11.16
N SER A 444 -8.77 6.57 -11.94
CA SER A 444 -8.64 6.42 -13.39
C SER A 444 -7.27 6.89 -13.83
N GLY A 445 -6.50 5.95 -14.39
CA GLY A 445 -5.15 6.18 -14.86
C GLY A 445 -5.08 6.50 -16.35
N PHE A 446 -3.99 6.07 -16.98
CA PHE A 446 -3.78 6.29 -18.42
C PHE A 446 -4.68 5.38 -19.28
N ASP A 447 -4.54 4.07 -19.10
CA ASP A 447 -5.31 3.03 -19.82
C ASP A 447 -6.00 2.03 -18.87
N SER A 448 -6.02 2.32 -17.57
CA SER A 448 -6.64 1.49 -16.53
C SER A 448 -7.52 2.33 -15.61
N SER A 449 -8.40 1.65 -14.89
CA SER A 449 -9.27 2.23 -13.88
C SER A 449 -9.38 1.26 -12.72
N CYS A 450 -9.62 1.80 -11.54
CA CYS A 450 -9.86 1.02 -10.33
C CYS A 450 -11.03 1.61 -9.54
N ALA A 451 -11.68 0.79 -8.72
CA ALA A 451 -12.67 1.25 -7.77
C ALA A 451 -12.53 0.45 -6.47
N VAL A 452 -12.87 1.08 -5.35
CA VAL A 452 -13.00 0.43 -4.05
C VAL A 452 -14.48 0.29 -3.74
N GLY A 453 -14.90 -0.91 -3.35
CA GLY A 453 -16.26 -1.16 -2.91
C GLY A 453 -16.32 -2.33 -1.94
N SER A 454 -17.05 -2.14 -0.84
CA SER A 454 -17.14 -3.13 0.25
C SER A 454 -15.77 -3.59 0.79
N GLY A 455 -14.77 -2.70 0.81
CA GLY A 455 -13.41 -2.98 1.28
C GLY A 455 -12.45 -3.55 0.23
N THR A 456 -12.98 -4.10 -0.87
CA THR A 456 -12.16 -4.68 -1.93
C THR A 456 -11.84 -3.66 -3.01
N THR A 457 -10.59 -3.67 -3.48
CA THR A 457 -10.18 -2.94 -4.69
C THR A 457 -10.45 -3.79 -5.93
N TYR A 458 -10.98 -3.18 -6.98
CA TYR A 458 -11.20 -3.82 -8.27
C TYR A 458 -10.53 -2.97 -9.34
N CYS A 459 -9.69 -3.58 -10.18
CA CYS A 459 -9.03 -2.88 -11.28
C CYS A 459 -9.34 -3.54 -12.63
N TRP A 460 -9.35 -2.72 -13.69
CA TRP A 460 -9.55 -3.15 -15.06
C TRP A 460 -8.83 -2.22 -16.05
N GLY A 461 -8.70 -2.66 -17.30
CA GLY A 461 -8.00 -1.96 -18.37
C GLY A 461 -6.70 -2.64 -18.78
N ALA A 462 -5.73 -1.83 -19.21
CA ALA A 462 -4.41 -2.30 -19.61
C ALA A 462 -3.62 -2.87 -18.43
N ASN A 463 -2.87 -3.96 -18.65
CA ASN A 463 -2.09 -4.64 -17.62
C ASN A 463 -0.67 -5.05 -18.06
N ALA A 464 -0.18 -4.57 -19.21
CA ALA A 464 1.13 -4.97 -19.73
C ALA A 464 2.31 -4.65 -18.77
N THR A 465 2.11 -3.71 -17.84
CA THR A 465 3.08 -3.35 -16.78
C THR A 465 2.66 -3.83 -15.39
N SER A 466 1.72 -4.77 -15.32
CA SER A 466 1.08 -5.26 -14.09
C SER A 466 0.38 -4.17 -13.27
N GLN A 467 -0.09 -3.11 -13.92
CA GLN A 467 -0.72 -1.96 -13.24
C GLN A 467 -2.11 -2.28 -12.67
N LEU A 468 -2.67 -3.46 -12.93
CA LEU A 468 -3.92 -3.91 -12.31
C LEU A 468 -3.71 -4.65 -10.99
N GLY A 469 -2.50 -5.09 -10.66
CA GLY A 469 -2.21 -5.68 -9.35
C GLY A 469 -2.82 -7.06 -9.12
N ASP A 470 -3.21 -7.78 -10.18
CA ASP A 470 -3.90 -9.07 -10.10
C ASP A 470 -2.95 -10.28 -10.22
N GLY A 471 -1.64 -10.07 -10.04
CA GLY A 471 -0.61 -11.09 -10.22
C GLY A 471 -0.32 -11.42 -11.69
N THR A 472 -0.98 -10.77 -12.65
CA THR A 472 -0.81 -11.05 -14.08
C THR A 472 -0.25 -9.86 -14.87
N THR A 473 -0.14 -10.04 -16.18
CA THR A 473 0.19 -8.99 -17.15
C THR A 473 -0.85 -8.89 -18.27
N SER A 474 -2.03 -9.49 -18.07
CA SER A 474 -3.08 -9.56 -19.09
C SER A 474 -4.14 -8.50 -18.85
N ASP A 475 -4.50 -7.78 -19.90
CA ASP A 475 -5.55 -6.76 -19.86
C ASP A 475 -6.87 -7.36 -19.37
N ARG A 476 -7.66 -6.56 -18.65
CA ARG A 476 -8.98 -6.95 -18.12
C ARG A 476 -10.04 -6.01 -18.67
N SER A 477 -11.00 -6.54 -19.42
CA SER A 477 -12.14 -5.76 -19.94
C SER A 477 -13.29 -5.61 -18.96
N THR A 478 -13.19 -6.28 -17.80
CA THR A 478 -14.13 -6.23 -16.69
C THR A 478 -13.35 -6.07 -15.38
N PRO A 479 -13.95 -5.44 -14.36
CA PRO A 479 -13.36 -5.34 -13.02
C PRO A 479 -12.91 -6.70 -12.52
N THR A 480 -11.67 -6.76 -12.06
CA THR A 480 -11.09 -7.94 -11.42
C THR A 480 -10.72 -7.56 -9.99
N PRO A 481 -11.12 -8.33 -8.97
CA PRO A 481 -10.66 -8.12 -7.60
C PRO A 481 -9.13 -8.09 -7.57
N THR A 482 -8.61 -7.06 -6.92
CA THR A 482 -7.21 -6.85 -6.62
C THR A 482 -7.15 -6.28 -5.19
N GLY A 483 -5.98 -5.84 -4.75
CA GLY A 483 -5.83 -5.27 -3.43
C GLY A 483 -5.58 -6.30 -2.35
N THR A 484 -5.14 -5.76 -1.23
CA THR A 484 -4.79 -6.47 0.00
C THR A 484 -5.92 -7.31 0.59
N ASP A 485 -7.17 -6.87 0.46
CA ASP A 485 -8.35 -7.65 0.88
C ASP A 485 -8.55 -8.92 0.05
N ALA A 486 -8.28 -8.89 -1.26
CA ALA A 486 -8.30 -10.10 -2.08
C ALA A 486 -7.24 -11.11 -1.59
N LEU A 487 -6.15 -10.61 -0.99
CA LEU A 487 -5.04 -11.39 -0.45
C LEU A 487 -5.29 -11.88 0.98
N SER A 488 -6.24 -11.32 1.72
CA SER A 488 -6.70 -11.85 3.02
C SER A 488 -7.34 -13.26 2.90
N THR A 489 -7.76 -13.66 1.70
CA THR A 489 -8.24 -15.02 1.40
C THR A 489 -7.14 -15.98 0.96
N LEU A 490 -5.89 -15.49 0.83
CA LEU A 490 -4.75 -16.27 0.39
C LEU A 490 -4.31 -17.24 1.49
N THR A 491 -4.50 -18.55 1.26
CA THR A 491 -3.87 -19.59 2.08
C THR A 491 -2.48 -19.89 1.53
N CYS A 492 -1.44 -19.52 2.28
CA CYS A 492 -0.06 -19.84 1.88
C CYS A 492 0.21 -21.34 1.98
N ALA A 493 1.02 -21.85 1.05
CA ALA A 493 1.50 -23.24 1.10
C ALA A 493 2.28 -23.49 2.41
N ALA A 494 2.24 -24.72 2.92
CA ALA A 494 2.99 -25.08 4.14
C ALA A 494 4.48 -24.66 4.04
N GLY A 495 4.98 -23.95 5.05
CA GLY A 495 6.34 -23.38 5.08
C GLY A 495 6.49 -21.99 4.47
N TRP A 496 5.39 -21.39 4.00
CA TRP A 496 5.32 -20.02 3.51
C TRP A 496 4.42 -19.18 4.42
N LEU A 497 4.85 -17.95 4.73
CA LEU A 497 4.09 -17.01 5.55
C LEU A 497 3.49 -15.93 4.65
N LEU A 498 2.28 -15.47 5.00
CA LEU A 498 1.73 -14.24 4.42
C LEU A 498 2.55 -13.09 4.99
N ASP A 499 3.35 -12.47 4.12
CA ASP A 499 4.08 -11.25 4.43
C ASP A 499 3.07 -10.10 4.39
N SER A 500 2.64 -9.60 5.55
CA SER A 500 1.66 -8.50 5.67
C SER A 500 2.17 -7.19 5.04
N ASP A 501 3.49 -7.00 5.00
CA ASP A 501 4.13 -5.83 4.39
C ASP A 501 4.21 -5.99 2.88
N ALA A 502 4.31 -7.20 2.36
CA ALA A 502 4.38 -7.43 0.92
C ALA A 502 3.10 -7.96 0.27
N ALA A 503 2.07 -8.18 1.08
CA ALA A 503 0.79 -8.80 0.72
C ALA A 503 0.95 -10.05 -0.17
N ARG A 504 1.95 -10.89 0.12
CA ARG A 504 2.27 -12.10 -0.66
C ARG A 504 2.74 -13.24 0.23
N CYS A 505 2.63 -14.47 -0.25
CA CYS A 505 3.33 -15.58 0.38
C CYS A 505 4.83 -15.46 0.14
N SER A 506 5.61 -15.38 1.21
CA SER A 506 7.07 -15.46 1.16
C SER A 506 7.54 -16.76 1.83
N PRO A 507 8.68 -17.35 1.40
CA PRO A 507 9.30 -18.40 2.18
C PRO A 507 9.57 -17.81 3.57
N GLY A 508 9.02 -18.42 4.62
CA GLY A 508 9.18 -17.88 5.96
C GLY A 508 10.67 -17.69 6.24
N ALA A 509 11.09 -16.44 6.50
CA ALA A 509 12.43 -16.21 6.99
C ALA A 509 12.57 -17.04 8.27
N THR A 510 13.59 -17.89 8.34
CA THR A 510 13.95 -18.57 9.59
C THR A 510 14.45 -17.51 10.56
N VAL A 511 13.55 -16.86 11.27
CA VAL A 511 13.92 -15.99 12.40
C VAL A 511 14.35 -16.92 13.53
N PRO A 512 15.61 -16.89 13.96
CA PRO A 512 16.05 -17.73 15.06
C PRO A 512 15.29 -17.29 16.32
N VAL A 513 14.59 -18.24 16.94
CA VAL A 513 13.99 -18.08 18.26
C VAL A 513 14.90 -18.80 19.26
N SER A 514 15.30 -18.12 20.33
CA SER A 514 16.08 -18.72 21.41
C SER A 514 15.44 -18.41 22.76
N TYR A 515 15.59 -19.34 23.70
CA TYR A 515 15.08 -19.21 25.06
C TYR A 515 16.22 -19.25 26.06
N ARG A 516 16.14 -18.39 27.07
CA ARG A 516 17.01 -18.39 28.24
C ARG A 516 16.16 -18.64 29.48
N VAL A 517 16.38 -19.78 30.11
CA VAL A 517 15.69 -20.17 31.36
C VAL A 517 16.63 -19.90 32.53
N VAL A 518 16.17 -19.10 33.49
CA VAL A 518 16.83 -18.87 34.76
C VAL A 518 15.95 -19.45 35.85
N TYR A 519 16.55 -20.19 36.80
CA TYR A 519 15.83 -20.64 37.99
C TYR A 519 16.41 -19.99 39.23
N THR A 520 15.54 -19.66 40.18
CA THR A 520 15.91 -19.11 41.48
C THR A 520 15.42 -20.03 42.59
N LYS A 521 16.30 -20.28 43.55
CA LYS A 521 16.01 -21.09 44.73
C LYS A 521 15.63 -20.16 45.87
N ALA A 522 14.33 -19.96 46.11
CA ALA A 522 13.87 -19.19 47.26
C ALA A 522 14.00 -20.03 48.56
N GLY A 523 14.48 -19.41 49.65
CA GLY A 523 14.31 -19.96 51.00
C GLY A 523 15.48 -20.76 51.61
N TRP A 524 16.71 -20.63 51.14
CA TRP A 524 17.86 -21.16 51.90
C TRP A 524 18.13 -20.33 53.16
N SER A 525 17.64 -20.79 54.31
CA SER A 525 18.31 -20.53 55.59
C SER A 525 19.23 -21.71 55.89
N SER A 526 20.52 -21.46 56.06
CA SER A 526 21.46 -22.50 56.44
C SER A 526 21.17 -22.93 57.87
N LEU A 527 20.63 -24.14 58.07
CA LEU A 527 20.71 -24.84 59.35
C LEU A 527 22.18 -25.23 59.58
N ALA A 528 22.97 -24.27 60.06
CA ALA A 528 24.35 -24.48 60.47
C ALA A 528 24.64 -23.68 61.74
N SER A 529 24.01 -24.03 62.87
CA SER A 529 24.54 -23.71 64.20
C SER A 529 23.86 -24.50 65.33
N THR A 530 23.87 -25.83 65.26
CA THR A 530 23.76 -26.67 66.47
C THR A 530 24.36 -28.02 66.14
N ILE A 531 25.67 -28.14 66.33
CA ILE A 531 26.42 -29.30 66.81
C ILE A 531 27.90 -28.89 66.75
N ALA A 532 28.50 -28.72 67.92
CA ALA A 532 29.94 -28.71 68.26
C ALA A 532 30.34 -27.52 69.15
N ALA A 533 29.99 -27.60 70.43
CA ALA A 533 30.83 -27.11 71.53
C ALA A 533 30.26 -27.69 72.83
N ASP A 534 30.77 -28.85 73.25
CA ASP A 534 30.98 -29.19 74.66
C ASP A 534 31.71 -30.53 74.74
N TRP A 535 33.02 -30.48 74.51
CA TRP A 535 33.98 -31.44 75.06
C TRP A 535 35.33 -30.72 75.26
N ASN A 536 35.51 -30.14 76.44
CA ASN A 536 36.76 -30.23 77.20
C ASN A 536 36.49 -29.98 78.70
N SER A 537 36.69 -31.03 79.48
CA SER A 537 36.67 -31.13 80.95
C SER A 537 37.90 -30.42 81.57
N PRO A 538 38.12 -30.34 82.91
CA PRO A 538 37.74 -31.28 83.98
C PRO A 538 36.41 -30.99 84.69
#